data_AF-A0A522K973-F1
#
_entry.id   AF-A0A522K973-F1
#
_cell.length_a   1.000
_cell.length_b   1.000
_cell.length_c   1.000
_cell.angle_alpha   90.00
_cell.angle_beta   90.00
_cell.angle_gamma   90.00
#
_symmetry.space_group_name_H-M   'P 1'
#
loop_
_entity.id
_entity.type
_entity.pdbx_description
1 polymer ?
#
loop_
_entity_poly.entity_id
_entity_poly.type
_entity_poly.pdbx_seq_one_letter_code
_entity_poly.pdbx_strand_id
1 'polypeptide(L)'
;ETAAIEWGVAGVRVNAVAPGIVASSGLDTYDANFIDGVMARARAISPLQRLAEEAEIAAAIVFLLSPAAAFITGTCVRIDGGSSLNPKAFPLPQHERSEPFRGFHRAVRPRAFGKKE
;
A
#
# COMPACT_ATOMS: atom_id res chain seq x y z
N GLU A 1 9.74 16.35 4.44
CA GLU A 1 10.95 16.78 3.71
C GLU A 1 11.92 17.55 4.61
N THR A 2 11.48 18.56 5.36
CA THR A 2 12.34 19.34 6.29
C THR A 2 13.24 18.50 7.20
N ALA A 3 12.71 17.48 7.88
CA ALA A 3 13.49 16.62 8.77
C ALA A 3 14.61 15.83 8.06
N ALA A 4 14.46 15.53 6.76
CA ALA A 4 15.52 14.87 5.99
C ALA A 4 16.76 15.76 5.82
N ILE A 5 16.57 17.09 5.76
CA ILE A 5 17.66 18.06 5.72
C ILE A 5 18.23 18.27 7.12
N GLU A 6 17.37 18.56 8.10
CA GLU A 6 17.81 18.88 9.47
C GLU A 6 18.59 17.73 10.13
N TRP A 7 18.17 16.48 9.90
CA TRP A 7 18.79 15.31 10.54
C TRP A 7 19.84 14.62 9.67
N GLY A 8 20.04 15.10 8.43
CA GLY A 8 21.06 14.55 7.52
C GLY A 8 22.47 14.66 8.09
N VAL A 9 22.77 15.71 8.87
CA VAL A 9 24.07 15.88 9.56
C VAL A 9 24.35 14.76 10.58
N ALA A 10 23.31 14.15 11.14
CA ALA A 10 23.41 13.00 12.04
C ALA A 10 23.46 11.65 11.30
N GLY A 11 23.50 11.67 9.96
CA GLY A 11 23.45 10.45 9.14
C GLY A 11 22.07 9.78 9.12
N VAL A 12 21.01 10.46 9.57
CA VAL A 12 19.65 9.91 9.60
C VAL A 12 18.95 10.17 8.27
N ARG A 13 18.32 9.12 7.72
CA ARG A 13 17.43 9.23 6.55
C ARG A 13 15.99 9.30 7.02
N VAL A 14 15.21 10.20 6.42
CA VAL A 14 13.79 10.37 6.75
C VAL A 14 12.98 10.25 5.47
N ASN A 15 12.05 9.30 5.41
CA ASN A 15 11.16 9.08 4.26
C ASN A 15 9.72 8.88 4.76
N ALA A 16 8.75 9.17 3.90
CA ALA A 16 7.35 8.87 4.13
C ALA A 16 6.89 7.74 3.19
N VAL A 17 5.87 7.01 3.63
CA VAL A 17 5.12 6.08 2.79
C VAL A 17 3.65 6.52 2.76
N ALA A 18 3.02 6.43 1.60
CA ALA A 18 1.62 6.79 1.38
C ALA A 18 0.87 5.58 0.83
N PRO A 19 0.29 4.74 1.70
CA PRO A 19 -0.50 3.58 1.30
C PRO A 19 -1.83 3.99 0.64
N GLY A 20 -2.29 3.16 -0.30
CA GLY A 20 -3.66 3.22 -0.82
C GLY A 20 -4.67 2.49 0.06
N ILE A 21 -5.65 1.84 -0.56
CA ILE A 21 -6.61 0.98 0.16
C ILE A 21 -5.91 -0.36 0.47
N VAL A 22 -5.69 -0.63 1.76
CA VAL A 22 -5.00 -1.82 2.26
C VAL A 22 -5.98 -2.74 2.96
N ALA A 23 -5.89 -4.04 2.69
CA ALA A 23 -6.59 -5.08 3.44
C ALA A 23 -5.92 -5.25 4.81
N SER A 24 -6.22 -4.35 5.75
CA SER A 24 -5.65 -4.33 7.10
C SER A 24 -6.62 -4.83 8.18
N SER A 25 -6.08 -5.23 9.33
CA SER A 25 -6.88 -5.73 10.46
C SER A 25 -7.97 -4.76 10.93
N GLY A 26 -7.81 -3.45 10.68
CA GLY A 26 -8.84 -2.45 10.98
C GLY A 26 -10.15 -2.66 10.21
N LEU A 27 -10.13 -3.39 9.08
CA LEU A 27 -11.33 -3.70 8.32
C LEU A 27 -12.22 -4.77 8.98
N ASP A 28 -11.71 -5.53 9.95
CA ASP A 28 -12.50 -6.50 10.72
C ASP A 28 -13.61 -5.87 11.57
N THR A 29 -13.62 -4.55 11.75
CA THR A 29 -14.62 -3.83 12.55
C THR A 29 -15.83 -3.36 11.74
N TYR A 30 -15.81 -3.53 10.42
CA TYR A 30 -16.86 -3.08 9.52
C TYR A 30 -17.76 -4.23 9.06
N ASP A 31 -18.98 -3.89 8.67
CA ASP A 31 -19.93 -4.85 8.12
C ASP A 31 -19.60 -5.25 6.67
N ALA A 32 -20.25 -6.32 6.19
CA ALA A 32 -20.02 -6.84 4.85
C ALA A 32 -20.31 -5.82 3.74
N ASN A 33 -21.34 -4.98 3.91
CA ASN A 33 -21.71 -3.98 2.91
C ASN A 33 -20.60 -2.94 2.73
N PHE A 34 -19.99 -2.51 3.83
CA PHE A 34 -18.85 -1.61 3.79
C PHE A 34 -17.65 -2.27 3.09
N ILE A 35 -17.35 -3.52 3.44
CA ILE A 35 -16.24 -4.27 2.82
C ILE A 35 -16.43 -4.40 1.31
N ASP A 36 -17.62 -4.77 0.86
CA ASP A 36 -17.96 -4.88 -0.56
C ASP A 36 -17.81 -3.53 -1.27
N GLY A 37 -18.23 -2.43 -0.62
CA GLY A 37 -18.04 -1.07 -1.13
C GLY A 37 -16.57 -0.68 -1.27
N VAL A 38 -15.72 -1.04 -0.30
CA VAL A 38 -14.27 -0.81 -0.35
C VAL A 38 -13.63 -1.62 -1.47
N MET A 39 -14.01 -2.89 -1.63
CA MET A 39 -13.54 -3.76 -2.72
C MET A 39 -13.91 -3.20 -4.10
N ALA A 40 -15.17 -2.80 -4.27
CA ALA A 40 -15.65 -2.20 -5.51
C ALA A 40 -14.92 -0.88 -5.81
N ARG A 41 -14.73 -0.03 -4.80
CA ARG A 41 -13.98 1.22 -4.94
C ARG A 41 -12.54 0.96 -5.39
N ALA A 42 -11.83 0.04 -4.73
CA ALA A 42 -10.46 -0.30 -5.10
C ALA A 42 -10.34 -0.78 -6.55
N ARG A 43 -11.27 -1.65 -7.00
CA ARG A 43 -11.36 -2.09 -8.40
C ARG A 43 -11.58 -0.93 -9.37
N ALA A 44 -12.40 0.05 -8.98
CA ALA A 44 -12.76 1.16 -9.85
C ALA A 44 -11.67 2.24 -9.97
N ILE A 45 -10.89 2.48 -8.90
CA ILE A 45 -9.94 3.62 -8.88
C ILE A 45 -8.48 3.21 -9.04
N SER A 46 -8.11 1.98 -8.68
CA SER A 46 -6.73 1.52 -8.76
C SER A 46 -6.47 0.85 -10.12
N PRO A 47 -5.46 1.29 -10.89
CA PRO A 47 -4.96 0.53 -12.03
C PRO A 47 -4.66 -0.94 -11.72
N LEU A 48 -4.27 -1.31 -10.49
CA LEU A 48 -4.02 -2.70 -10.12
C LEU A 48 -5.29 -3.49 -9.71
N GLN A 49 -6.44 -2.81 -9.60
CA GLN A 49 -7.78 -3.38 -9.40
C GLN A 49 -7.95 -4.32 -8.20
N ARG A 50 -7.18 -4.09 -7.14
CA ARG A 50 -7.29 -4.81 -5.87
C ARG A 50 -6.88 -3.92 -4.71
N LEU A 51 -7.18 -4.39 -3.50
CA LEU A 51 -6.56 -3.85 -2.29
C LEU A 51 -5.10 -4.30 -2.25
N ALA A 52 -4.26 -3.47 -1.65
CA ALA A 52 -2.93 -3.89 -1.25
C ALA A 52 -3.02 -4.85 -0.06
N GLU A 53 -2.06 -5.77 0.06
CA GLU A 53 -1.83 -6.51 1.29
C GLU A 53 -0.91 -5.69 2.22
N GLU A 54 -1.03 -5.86 3.54
CA GLU A 54 -0.12 -5.20 4.50
C GLU A 54 1.35 -5.51 4.21
N ALA A 55 1.63 -6.72 3.71
CA ALA A 55 2.96 -7.17 3.32
C ALA A 55 3.59 -6.31 2.20
N GLU A 56 2.80 -5.71 1.32
CA GLU A 56 3.31 -4.84 0.25
C GLU A 56 3.77 -3.50 0.81
N ILE A 57 3.04 -2.97 1.80
CA ILE A 57 3.43 -1.77 2.52
C ILE A 57 4.70 -2.05 3.33
N ALA A 58 4.73 -3.18 4.04
CA ALA A 58 5.88 -3.61 4.82
C ALA A 58 7.12 -3.82 3.94
N ALA A 59 6.99 -4.38 2.74
CA ALA A 59 8.13 -4.60 1.83
C ALA A 59 8.81 -3.28 1.44
N ALA A 60 8.03 -2.26 1.10
CA ALA A 60 8.56 -0.94 0.78
C ALA A 60 9.24 -0.28 1.99
N ILE A 61 8.65 -0.42 3.19
CA ILE A 61 9.25 0.08 4.44
C ILE A 61 10.59 -0.63 4.71
N VAL A 62 10.62 -1.96 4.61
CA VAL A 62 11.84 -2.75 4.81
C VAL A 62 12.92 -2.33 3.82
N PHE A 63 12.57 -2.14 2.53
CA PHE A 63 13.51 -1.58 1.55
C PHE A 63 14.05 -0.22 1.98
N LEU A 64 13.17 0.72 2.36
CA LEU A 64 13.57 2.06 2.81
C LEU A 64 14.43 2.05 4.08
N LEU A 65 14.27 1.06 4.96
CA LEU A 65 15.10 0.89 6.15
C LEU A 65 16.43 0.17 5.86
N SER A 66 16.51 -0.59 4.77
CA SER A 66 17.70 -1.36 4.41
C SER A 66 18.85 -0.51 3.87
N PRO A 67 20.09 -1.05 3.81
CA PRO A 67 21.22 -0.40 3.13
C PRO A 67 20.99 -0.14 1.64
N ALA A 68 20.08 -0.86 0.98
CA ALA A 68 19.77 -0.65 -0.43
C ALA A 68 19.16 0.75 -0.71
N ALA A 69 18.60 1.40 0.31
CA ALA A 69 18.05 2.75 0.24
C ALA A 69 18.99 3.82 0.82
N ALA A 70 20.31 3.55 0.90
CA ALA A 70 21.29 4.43 1.56
C ALA A 70 21.32 5.88 1.01
N PHE A 71 20.93 6.10 -0.26
CA PHE A 71 20.87 7.44 -0.87
C PHE A 71 19.44 7.98 -1.04
N ILE A 72 18.46 7.35 -0.38
CA ILE A 72 17.05 7.75 -0.44
C ILE A 72 16.67 8.39 0.89
N THR A 73 16.48 9.71 0.86
CA THR A 73 15.97 10.53 1.97
C THR A 73 15.07 11.63 1.42
N GLY A 74 14.11 12.08 2.21
CA GLY A 74 13.14 13.13 1.86
C GLY A 74 11.99 12.69 0.96
N THR A 75 11.95 11.43 0.48
CA THR A 75 10.90 11.02 -0.46
C THR A 75 9.60 10.60 0.24
N CYS A 76 8.48 10.72 -0.48
CA CYS A 76 7.21 10.09 -0.15
C CYS A 76 6.90 8.99 -1.16
N VAL A 77 7.03 7.73 -0.76
CA VAL A 77 6.76 6.57 -1.62
C VAL A 77 5.27 6.25 -1.59
N ARG A 78 4.59 6.40 -2.71
CA ARG A 78 3.19 5.97 -2.87
C ARG A 78 3.12 4.47 -3.11
N ILE A 79 2.29 3.79 -2.33
CA ILE A 79 2.08 2.34 -2.36
C ILE A 79 0.58 2.08 -2.47
N ASP A 80 0.00 2.46 -3.60
CA ASP A 80 -1.45 2.63 -3.74
C ASP A 80 -2.03 2.02 -5.03
N GLY A 81 -1.22 1.20 -5.72
CA GLY A 81 -1.59 0.61 -7.00
C GLY A 81 -1.89 1.63 -8.09
N GLY A 82 -1.41 2.87 -7.96
CA GLY A 82 -1.64 3.95 -8.92
C GLY A 82 -2.96 4.71 -8.71
N SER A 83 -3.70 4.43 -7.63
CA SER A 83 -5.02 5.03 -7.40
C SER A 83 -5.00 6.57 -7.35
N SER A 84 -3.93 7.16 -6.84
CA SER A 84 -3.75 8.61 -6.76
C SER A 84 -3.47 9.27 -8.11
N LEU A 85 -3.12 8.48 -9.13
CA LEU A 85 -2.78 8.97 -10.45
C LEU A 85 -3.93 8.83 -11.45
N ASN A 86 -4.97 8.07 -11.10
CA ASN A 86 -6.05 7.74 -12.02
C ASN A 86 -6.86 8.99 -12.40
N PRO A 87 -6.68 9.55 -13.62
CA PRO A 87 -7.49 10.66 -14.05
C PRO A 87 -8.84 10.13 -14.54
N LYS A 88 -9.95 10.73 -14.10
CA LYS A 88 -11.31 10.29 -14.52
C LYS A 88 -11.52 10.23 -16.04
N ALA A 89 -10.68 10.92 -16.81
CA ALA A 89 -10.72 10.95 -18.27
C ALA A 89 -10.13 9.70 -18.94
N PHE A 90 -9.32 8.89 -18.24
CA PHE A 90 -8.71 7.69 -18.80
C PHE A 90 -9.47 6.44 -18.31
N PRO A 91 -10.08 5.65 -19.20
CA PRO A 91 -10.78 4.44 -18.79
C PRO A 91 -9.79 3.39 -18.28
N LEU A 92 -10.12 2.71 -17.18
CA LEU A 92 -9.35 1.58 -16.66
C LEU A 92 -9.94 0.25 -17.18
N PRO A 93 -9.27 -0.46 -18.12
CA PRO A 93 -9.77 -1.74 -18.62
C PRO A 93 -9.73 -2.80 -17.52
N GLN A 94 -10.82 -3.53 -17.32
CA GLN A 94 -10.92 -4.53 -16.26
C GLN A 94 -9.89 -5.67 -16.44
N HIS A 95 -9.20 -6.05 -15.36
CA HIS A 95 -8.26 -7.17 -15.35
C HIS A 95 -8.00 -7.71 -13.94
N GLU A 96 -7.45 -8.93 -13.86
CA GLU A 96 -7.06 -9.58 -12.60
C GLU A 96 -5.58 -10.00 -12.58
N ARG A 97 -4.74 -9.34 -13.39
CA ARG A 97 -3.33 -9.71 -13.60
C ARG A 97 -2.38 -9.32 -12.45
N SER A 98 -2.85 -8.54 -11.48
CA SER A 98 -2.01 -8.09 -10.37
C SER A 98 -2.05 -9.10 -9.23
N GLU A 99 -0.91 -9.73 -8.97
CA GLU A 99 -0.75 -10.66 -7.85
C GLU A 99 -0.32 -9.93 -6.57
N PRO A 100 -0.85 -10.31 -5.39
CA PRO A 100 -0.44 -9.72 -4.12
C PRO A 100 0.85 -10.34 -3.57
N PHE A 101 1.76 -9.53 -3.04
CA PHE A 101 2.88 -10.03 -2.25
C PHE A 101 2.45 -10.33 -0.80
N ARG A 102 2.81 -11.50 -0.27
CA ARG A 102 2.47 -11.97 1.09
C ARG A 102 3.66 -12.53 1.86
N GLY A 103 4.89 -12.19 1.47
CA GLY A 103 6.10 -12.90 1.90
C GLY A 103 6.57 -12.69 3.34
N PHE A 104 5.85 -11.94 4.18
CA PHE A 104 6.21 -11.78 5.59
C PHE A 104 5.54 -12.84 6.47
N HIS A 105 6.29 -13.43 7.40
CA HIS A 105 5.80 -14.45 8.33
C HIS A 105 4.66 -13.98 9.24
N ARG A 106 4.46 -12.66 9.40
CA ARG A 106 3.33 -12.07 10.14
C ARG A 106 2.23 -11.51 9.24
N ALA A 107 2.34 -11.66 7.93
CA ALA A 107 1.30 -11.21 7.01
C ALA A 107 0.07 -12.11 7.18
N VAL A 108 -1.00 -11.53 7.72
CA VAL A 108 -2.28 -12.21 7.90
C VAL A 108 -3.35 -11.35 7.25
N ARG A 109 -4.14 -11.96 6.37
CA ARG A 109 -5.25 -11.25 5.74
C ARG A 109 -6.38 -11.06 6.76
N PRO A 110 -7.05 -9.89 6.79
CA PRO A 110 -8.13 -9.64 7.74
C PRO A 110 -9.28 -10.63 7.57
N ARG A 111 -9.96 -10.96 8.67
CA ARG A 111 -11.11 -11.88 8.68
C ARG A 111 -12.25 -11.35 7.82
N ALA A 112 -12.38 -10.04 7.69
CA ALA A 112 -13.32 -9.38 6.78
C ALA A 112 -13.24 -9.88 5.32
N PHE A 113 -12.09 -10.43 4.90
CA PHE A 113 -11.89 -10.96 3.54
C PHE A 113 -11.85 -12.49 3.47
N GLY A 114 -12.30 -13.15 4.55
CA GLY A 114 -12.40 -14.61 4.69
C GLY A 114 -11.06 -15.31 4.92
N LYS A 115 -11.11 -16.43 5.65
CA LYS A 115 -10.16 -17.53 5.44
C LYS A 115 -10.59 -18.18 4.13
N LYS A 116 -9.81 -18.07 3.06
CA LYS A 116 -9.91 -19.11 2.02
C LYS A 116 -9.35 -20.36 2.67
N GLU A 117 -10.25 -21.30 3.01
CA GLU A 117 -9.91 -22.70 3.17
C GLU A 117 -9.17 -23.21 1.92
#